data_AF-A0A662HXB8-F1
#
_entry.id   AF-A0A662HXB8-F1
#
_cell.length_a   1.000
_cell.length_b   1.000
_cell.length_c   1.000
_cell.angle_alpha   90.00
_cell.angle_beta   90.00
_cell.angle_gamma   90.00
#
_symmetry.space_group_name_H-M   'P 1'
#
loop_
_entity.id
_entity.type
_entity.pdbx_description
1 polymer ?
#
loop_
_entity_poly.entity_id
_entity_poly.type
_entity_poly.pdbx_seq_one_letter_code
_entity_poly.pdbx_strand_id
1 'polypeptide(L)'
;MNEKILIIFGFLMIIVILFTGLKFFPFFTERCVTDADCRLLKCPGAYCNNGKCMCPAILTPPKNISQIKVAVQYRYVTDGGVINRSLDEVIKILKETKADFVFQGWITQKPCPNKCSDYLSLQDRERCNLTGYSYKHLREAILKIKTELPNIIFCGGTQAEYLYPEEVGKSHLILEPGDRDKAWSMALNPEKWEINVSKKNFQCYWAKRWGDIDENEPCPSEEELKQRMKKYFPDLTNPDF
;
A
#
# COMPACT_ATOMS: atom_id res chain seq x y z
N MET A 1 29.35 -48.84 47.93
CA MET A 1 29.71 -47.43 47.70
C MET A 1 28.74 -46.59 48.52
N ASN A 2 29.26 -45.81 49.48
CA ASN A 2 28.47 -45.27 50.60
C ASN A 2 27.57 -44.10 50.13
N GLU A 3 26.26 -44.14 50.40
CA GLU A 3 25.29 -43.09 49.97
C GLU A 3 25.72 -41.67 50.36
N LYS A 4 26.43 -41.54 51.50
CA LYS A 4 26.98 -40.25 51.96
C LYS A 4 28.03 -39.64 51.01
N ILE A 5 28.75 -40.46 50.23
CA ILE A 5 29.77 -39.98 49.28
C ILE A 5 29.10 -39.40 48.02
N LEU A 6 27.96 -39.96 47.59
CA LEU A 6 27.25 -39.48 46.41
C LEU A 6 26.61 -38.10 46.65
N ILE A 7 26.06 -37.87 47.85
CA ILE A 7 25.42 -36.61 48.22
C ILE A 7 26.46 -35.48 48.35
N ILE A 8 27.65 -35.79 48.88
CA ILE A 8 28.75 -34.82 48.99
C ILE A 8 29.27 -34.43 47.60
N PHE A 9 29.41 -35.38 46.68
CA PHE A 9 29.78 -35.07 45.28
C PHE A 9 28.70 -34.26 44.55
N GLY A 10 27.42 -34.55 44.80
CA GLY A 10 26.29 -33.78 44.24
C GLY A 10 26.28 -32.32 44.72
N PHE A 11 26.52 -32.09 46.01
CA PHE A 11 26.62 -30.74 46.56
C PHE A 11 27.88 -30.00 46.11
N LEU A 12 29.03 -30.68 45.98
CA LEU A 12 30.24 -30.06 45.45
C LEU A 12 30.07 -29.59 44.00
N MET A 13 29.38 -30.35 43.16
CA MET A 13 29.09 -29.95 41.77
C MET A 13 28.19 -28.72 41.69
N ILE A 14 27.16 -28.64 42.54
CA ILE A 14 26.25 -27.48 42.59
C ILE A 14 26.98 -26.21 43.09
N ILE A 15 27.88 -26.35 44.07
CA ILE A 15 28.69 -25.25 44.60
C ILE A 15 29.72 -24.78 43.57
N VAL A 16 30.35 -25.67 42.82
CA VAL A 16 31.27 -25.29 41.73
C VAL A 16 30.52 -24.55 40.62
N ILE A 17 29.29 -24.94 40.29
CA ILE A 17 28.45 -24.25 39.30
C ILE A 17 28.06 -22.83 39.78
N LEU A 18 27.79 -22.66 41.08
CA LEU A 18 27.42 -21.36 41.66
C LEU A 18 28.60 -20.41 41.85
N PHE A 19 29.80 -20.92 42.15
CA PHE A 19 30.96 -20.08 42.51
C PHE A 19 31.99 -19.85 41.40
N THR A 20 32.02 -20.66 40.33
CA THR A 20 32.98 -20.43 39.23
C THR A 20 32.51 -19.42 38.19
N GLY A 21 31.29 -18.88 38.32
CA GLY A 21 30.78 -17.91 37.35
C GLY A 21 30.80 -18.43 35.91
N LEU A 22 30.76 -19.76 35.73
CA LEU A 22 30.56 -20.38 34.43
C LEU A 22 29.15 -20.01 34.00
N LYS A 23 29.04 -18.88 33.32
CA LYS A 23 27.92 -18.58 32.45
C LYS A 23 27.90 -19.71 31.42
N PHE A 24 27.10 -20.74 31.69
CA PHE A 24 26.41 -21.41 30.60
C PHE A 24 25.56 -20.31 29.95
N PHE A 25 26.18 -19.56 29.03
CA PHE A 25 25.44 -19.10 27.88
C PHE A 25 24.81 -20.37 27.34
N PRO A 26 23.47 -20.50 27.37
CA PRO A 26 22.87 -21.45 26.48
C PRO A 26 23.43 -21.04 25.13
N PHE A 27 24.06 -21.97 24.43
CA PHE A 27 24.13 -21.90 22.98
C PHE A 27 22.64 -21.89 22.54
N PHE A 28 22.00 -20.72 22.63
CA PHE A 28 20.75 -20.42 21.97
C PHE A 28 21.13 -20.52 20.52
N THR A 29 20.96 -21.73 20.00
CA THR A 29 21.16 -22.06 18.61
C THR A 29 20.45 -20.97 17.83
N GLU A 30 21.21 -20.24 17.01
CA GLU A 30 20.74 -19.17 16.12
C GLU A 30 19.77 -19.71 15.05
N ARG A 31 19.08 -20.82 15.32
CA ARG A 31 18.16 -21.49 14.43
C ARG A 31 16.78 -20.88 14.55
N CYS A 32 16.21 -20.57 13.42
CA CYS A 32 14.88 -20.01 13.28
C CYS A 32 14.12 -20.76 12.19
N VAL A 33 12.80 -20.71 12.25
CA VAL A 33 11.92 -21.10 11.14
C VAL A 33 11.23 -19.85 10.59
N THR A 34 10.98 -18.88 11.47
CA THR A 34 10.31 -17.61 11.16
C THR A 34 11.06 -16.43 11.77
N ASP A 35 10.78 -15.22 11.29
CA ASP A 35 11.36 -14.00 11.85
C ASP A 35 11.01 -13.79 13.33
N ALA A 36 9.91 -14.36 13.80
CA ALA A 36 9.50 -14.27 15.20
C ALA A 36 10.48 -14.99 16.15
N ASP A 37 11.18 -16.02 15.67
CA ASP A 37 12.18 -16.76 16.44
C ASP A 37 13.43 -15.92 16.70
N CYS A 38 13.63 -14.86 15.90
CA CYS A 38 14.77 -13.96 15.99
C CYS A 38 14.57 -12.77 16.93
N ARG A 39 13.44 -12.70 17.65
CA ARG A 39 13.11 -11.59 18.57
C ARG A 39 14.09 -11.43 19.74
N LEU A 40 14.82 -12.49 20.09
CA LEU A 40 15.82 -12.46 21.16
C LEU A 40 17.16 -11.84 20.72
N LEU A 41 17.37 -11.65 19.41
CA LEU A 41 18.52 -10.89 18.91
C LEU A 41 18.35 -9.41 19.24
N LYS A 42 19.40 -8.82 19.79
CA LYS A 42 19.46 -7.39 20.14
C LYS A 42 19.69 -6.49 18.91
N CYS A 43 19.10 -6.82 17.76
CA CYS A 43 19.15 -5.96 16.57
C CYS A 43 17.73 -5.71 16.04
N PRO A 44 17.32 -4.44 15.86
CA PRO A 44 16.02 -4.10 15.29
C PRO A 44 15.84 -4.71 13.90
N GLY A 45 14.70 -5.39 13.67
CA GLY A 45 14.37 -6.00 12.38
C GLY A 45 15.10 -7.31 12.09
N ALA A 46 15.62 -8.01 13.10
CA ALA A 46 16.17 -9.36 12.93
C ALA A 46 15.18 -10.29 12.20
N TYR A 47 15.68 -11.07 11.25
CA TYR A 47 14.87 -11.95 10.40
C TYR A 47 15.53 -13.31 10.22
N CYS A 48 14.74 -14.31 9.83
CA CYS A 48 15.21 -15.65 9.59
C CYS A 48 15.66 -15.83 8.14
N ASN A 49 16.89 -16.28 7.93
CA ASN A 49 17.40 -16.64 6.61
C ASN A 49 18.02 -18.04 6.65
N ASN A 50 17.43 -18.97 5.89
CA ASN A 50 17.90 -20.36 5.77
C ASN A 50 18.17 -21.03 7.12
N GLY A 51 17.23 -20.87 8.05
CA GLY A 51 17.34 -21.47 9.36
C GLY A 51 18.33 -20.75 10.27
N LYS A 52 18.77 -19.53 9.93
CA LYS A 52 19.67 -18.73 10.75
C LYS A 52 19.13 -17.32 10.94
N CYS A 53 19.09 -16.86 12.20
CA CYS A 53 18.72 -15.47 12.45
C CYS A 53 19.83 -14.53 11.97
N MET A 54 19.44 -13.54 11.16
CA MET A 54 20.31 -12.50 10.65
C MET A 54 19.84 -11.15 11.16
N CYS A 55 20.80 -10.27 11.47
CA CYS A 55 20.49 -8.86 11.58
C CYS A 55 20.45 -8.27 10.17
N PRO A 56 19.46 -7.43 9.84
CA PRO A 56 19.56 -6.60 8.65
C PRO A 56 20.87 -5.83 8.75
N ALA A 57 21.60 -5.72 7.64
CA ALA A 57 22.77 -4.85 7.59
C ALA A 57 22.28 -3.49 8.08
N ILE A 58 22.71 -3.08 9.28
CA ILE A 58 22.52 -1.72 9.74
C ILE A 58 23.18 -0.91 8.65
N LEU A 59 22.38 -0.19 7.85
CA LEU A 59 22.89 0.84 6.97
C LEU A 59 23.82 1.64 7.85
N THR A 60 25.13 1.53 7.62
CA THR A 60 26.11 2.24 8.43
C THR A 60 25.61 3.67 8.50
N PRO A 61 25.35 4.21 9.70
CA PRO A 61 24.71 5.51 9.82
C PRO A 61 25.47 6.47 8.91
N PRO A 62 24.75 7.21 8.05
CA PRO A 62 25.38 7.97 6.99
C PRO A 62 26.49 8.82 7.61
N LYS A 63 27.73 8.59 7.16
CA LYS A 63 28.91 9.30 7.65
C LYS A 63 28.83 10.79 7.31
N ASN A 64 28.01 11.14 6.30
CA ASN A 64 27.72 12.50 5.87
C ASN A 64 26.31 12.57 5.24
N ILE A 65 25.69 13.75 5.29
CA ILE A 65 24.39 14.07 4.67
C ILE A 65 24.35 13.81 3.17
N SER A 66 25.50 13.79 2.48
CA SER A 66 25.59 13.44 1.05
C SER A 66 25.17 12.00 0.72
N GLN A 67 25.13 11.11 1.71
CA GLN A 67 24.66 9.73 1.56
C GLN A 67 23.15 9.61 1.78
N ILE A 68 22.50 10.66 2.26
CA ILE A 68 21.06 10.67 2.53
C ILE A 68 20.32 10.83 1.20
N LYS A 69 19.33 9.95 1.00
CA LYS A 69 18.40 10.03 -0.12
C LYS A 69 17.16 10.81 0.28
N VAL A 70 16.74 11.76 -0.54
CA VAL A 70 15.59 12.62 -0.25
C VAL A 70 14.35 12.07 -0.97
N ALA A 71 13.37 11.64 -0.19
CA ALA A 71 12.04 11.32 -0.67
C ALA A 71 11.09 12.51 -0.43
N VAL A 72 10.41 12.96 -1.48
CA VAL A 72 9.38 14.00 -1.39
C VAL A 72 8.02 13.38 -1.64
N GLN A 73 7.07 13.58 -0.72
CA GLN A 73 5.68 13.29 -0.99
C GLN A 73 5.09 14.49 -1.76
N TYR A 74 4.72 14.26 -3.02
CA TYR A 74 4.14 15.30 -3.87
C TYR A 74 2.91 14.73 -4.54
N ARG A 75 1.74 14.92 -3.91
CA ARG A 75 0.48 14.36 -4.36
C ARG A 75 0.01 15.11 -5.61
N TYR A 76 0.25 14.53 -6.79
CA TYR A 76 0.03 15.06 -8.15
C TYR A 76 1.00 16.14 -8.62
N VAL A 77 1.94 15.81 -9.50
CA VAL A 77 2.86 16.81 -10.10
C VAL A 77 2.21 17.71 -11.16
N THR A 78 0.98 17.40 -11.57
CA THR A 78 0.27 18.05 -12.69
C THR A 78 -0.85 18.97 -12.23
N ASP A 79 -1.22 18.97 -10.95
CA ASP A 79 -2.39 19.67 -10.41
C ASP A 79 -2.20 21.18 -10.23
N GLY A 80 -1.01 21.68 -10.56
CA GLY A 80 -0.60 23.05 -10.30
C GLY A 80 -1.51 24.11 -10.92
N GLY A 81 -2.25 23.80 -12.00
CA GLY A 81 -3.21 24.72 -12.61
C GLY A 81 -4.27 25.25 -11.63
N VAL A 82 -4.66 24.46 -10.62
CA VAL A 82 -5.62 24.88 -9.58
C VAL A 82 -5.08 26.01 -8.70
N ILE A 83 -3.76 26.11 -8.56
CA ILE A 83 -3.07 27.09 -7.70
C ILE A 83 -2.08 27.96 -8.49
N ASN A 84 -2.25 28.01 -9.82
CA ASN A 84 -1.39 28.73 -10.74
C ASN A 84 0.12 28.38 -10.60
N ARG A 85 0.42 27.10 -10.36
CA ARG A 85 1.78 26.54 -10.33
C ARG A 85 2.07 25.81 -11.64
N SER A 86 3.17 26.17 -12.26
CA SER A 86 3.68 25.52 -13.46
C SER A 86 4.46 24.24 -13.15
N LEU A 87 4.59 23.35 -14.14
CA LEU A 87 5.47 22.18 -14.03
C LEU A 87 6.96 22.57 -13.86
N ASP A 88 7.38 23.73 -14.38
CA ASP A 88 8.74 24.24 -14.18
C ASP A 88 9.02 24.60 -12.72
N GLU A 89 8.03 25.16 -12.03
CA GLU A 89 8.12 25.40 -10.60
C GLU A 89 8.17 24.09 -9.80
N VAL A 90 7.42 23.06 -10.22
CA VAL A 90 7.54 21.72 -9.61
C VAL A 90 8.97 21.20 -9.78
N ILE A 91 9.54 21.26 -10.98
CA ILE A 91 10.92 20.82 -11.24
C ILE A 91 11.93 21.62 -10.41
N LYS A 92 11.72 22.93 -10.27
CA LYS A 92 12.55 23.79 -9.40
C LYS A 92 12.50 23.31 -7.95
N ILE A 93 11.32 23.03 -7.41
CA ILE A 93 11.15 22.48 -6.04
C ILE A 93 11.91 21.15 -5.91
N LEU A 94 11.78 20.25 -6.87
CA LEU A 94 12.48 18.96 -6.86
C LEU A 94 14.01 19.12 -6.88
N LYS A 95 14.53 20.10 -7.65
CA LYS A 95 15.96 20.43 -7.69
C LYS A 95 16.46 21.03 -6.38
N GLU A 96 15.74 22.01 -5.83
CA GLU A 96 16.10 22.71 -4.59
C GLU A 96 16.08 21.77 -3.37
N THR A 97 15.13 20.83 -3.35
CA THR A 97 15.03 19.79 -2.32
C THR A 97 16.02 18.64 -2.53
N LYS A 98 16.73 18.60 -3.67
CA LYS A 98 17.61 17.48 -4.08
C LYS A 98 16.88 16.14 -4.03
N ALA A 99 15.62 16.11 -4.49
CA ALA A 99 14.79 14.91 -4.45
C ALA A 99 15.39 13.77 -5.29
N ASP A 100 15.55 12.61 -4.66
CA ASP A 100 15.91 11.34 -5.32
C ASP A 100 14.66 10.51 -5.67
N PHE A 101 13.58 10.69 -4.91
CA PHE A 101 12.33 9.94 -5.04
C PHE A 101 11.11 10.84 -4.88
N VAL A 102 10.21 10.81 -5.86
CA VAL A 102 8.88 11.45 -5.77
C VAL A 102 7.85 10.38 -5.43
N PHE A 103 7.35 10.42 -4.20
CA PHE A 103 6.28 9.55 -3.74
C PHE A 103 4.92 10.14 -4.08
N GLN A 104 4.02 9.31 -4.64
CA GLN A 104 2.66 9.70 -5.03
C GLN A 104 2.60 10.85 -6.04
N GLY A 105 3.62 10.97 -6.89
CA GLY A 105 3.70 11.97 -7.95
C GLY A 105 2.49 11.96 -8.89
N TRP A 106 1.75 10.86 -8.91
CA TRP A 106 0.46 10.71 -9.58
C TRP A 106 -0.38 9.63 -8.90
N ILE A 107 -1.67 9.87 -8.64
CA ILE A 107 -2.55 8.86 -8.05
C ILE A 107 -3.91 8.81 -8.77
N THR A 108 -4.29 7.69 -9.36
CA THR A 108 -5.67 7.56 -9.86
C THR A 108 -6.56 6.92 -8.79
N GLN A 109 -7.65 7.60 -8.42
CA GLN A 109 -8.70 7.02 -7.55
C GLN A 109 -9.97 6.68 -8.32
N LYS A 110 -10.03 7.11 -9.58
CA LYS A 110 -11.16 6.98 -10.49
C LYS A 110 -10.61 6.73 -11.89
N PRO A 111 -11.42 6.16 -12.79
CA PRO A 111 -11.05 6.05 -14.19
C PRO A 111 -10.51 7.38 -14.72
N CYS A 112 -9.35 7.29 -15.39
CA CYS A 112 -8.58 8.43 -15.84
C CYS A 112 -8.51 8.41 -17.37
N PRO A 113 -8.85 9.50 -18.06
CA PRO A 113 -8.84 9.52 -19.51
C PRO A 113 -7.42 9.51 -20.06
N ASN A 114 -7.26 9.07 -21.31
CA ASN A 114 -5.99 9.20 -22.01
C ASN A 114 -5.70 10.67 -22.34
N LYS A 115 -6.72 11.41 -22.78
CA LYS A 115 -6.69 12.85 -23.04
C LYS A 115 -7.97 13.48 -22.52
N CYS A 116 -7.92 14.73 -22.07
CA CYS A 116 -9.11 15.38 -21.49
C CYS A 116 -10.32 15.42 -22.43
N SER A 117 -10.10 15.47 -23.74
CA SER A 117 -11.18 15.41 -24.75
C SER A 117 -11.96 14.09 -24.79
N ASP A 118 -11.47 13.04 -24.11
CA ASP A 118 -12.17 11.75 -24.04
C ASP A 118 -13.43 11.85 -23.17
N TYR A 119 -13.50 12.83 -22.26
CA TYR A 119 -14.73 13.14 -21.55
C TYR A 119 -15.81 13.66 -22.51
N LEU A 120 -17.07 13.32 -22.26
CA LEU A 120 -18.20 13.84 -23.04
C LEU A 120 -18.58 15.26 -22.62
N SER A 121 -18.57 15.56 -21.32
CA SER A 121 -19.00 16.85 -20.80
C SER A 121 -17.91 17.91 -20.94
N LEU A 122 -18.31 19.14 -21.28
CA LEU A 122 -17.38 20.27 -21.32
C LEU A 122 -16.80 20.56 -19.93
N GLN A 123 -17.62 20.43 -18.89
CA GLN A 123 -17.20 20.65 -17.51
C GLN A 123 -16.08 19.68 -17.07
N ASP A 124 -16.20 18.40 -17.42
CA ASP A 124 -15.16 17.41 -17.08
C ASP A 124 -13.88 17.63 -17.90
N ARG A 125 -14.01 18.07 -19.17
CA ARG A 125 -12.85 18.47 -19.99
C ARG A 125 -12.10 19.63 -19.36
N GLU A 126 -12.82 20.69 -18.98
CA GLU A 126 -12.25 21.88 -18.33
C GLU A 126 -11.59 21.52 -17.00
N ARG A 127 -12.27 20.73 -16.16
CA ARG A 127 -11.72 20.24 -14.90
C ARG A 127 -10.46 19.40 -15.13
N CYS A 128 -10.47 18.50 -16.10
CA CYS A 128 -9.32 17.67 -16.46
C CYS A 128 -8.12 18.51 -16.90
N ASN A 129 -8.36 19.53 -17.74
CA ASN A 129 -7.31 20.45 -18.18
C ASN A 129 -6.75 21.26 -17.00
N LEU A 130 -7.61 21.81 -16.14
CA LEU A 130 -7.21 22.61 -14.99
C LEU A 130 -6.38 21.80 -13.98
N THR A 131 -6.79 20.56 -13.72
CA THR A 131 -6.15 19.66 -12.74
C THR A 131 -5.01 18.82 -13.32
N GLY A 132 -4.78 18.92 -14.63
CA GLY A 132 -3.80 18.07 -15.31
C GLY A 132 -4.10 16.57 -15.20
N TYR A 133 -5.37 16.17 -15.05
CA TYR A 133 -5.77 14.79 -14.72
C TYR A 133 -6.06 13.92 -15.96
N SER A 134 -5.04 13.68 -16.81
CA SER A 134 -5.07 12.67 -17.89
C SER A 134 -3.75 11.90 -18.01
N TYR A 135 -3.75 10.71 -18.61
CA TYR A 135 -2.50 9.98 -18.87
C TYR A 135 -1.55 10.72 -19.83
N LYS A 136 -2.07 11.56 -20.73
CA LYS A 136 -1.27 12.47 -21.55
C LYS A 136 -0.50 13.46 -20.68
N HIS A 137 -1.18 14.12 -19.74
CA HIS A 137 -0.53 15.05 -18.80
C HIS A 137 0.54 14.35 -17.95
N LEU A 138 0.24 13.15 -17.45
CA LEU A 138 1.21 12.34 -16.71
C LEU A 138 2.46 12.05 -17.55
N ARG A 139 2.28 11.62 -18.81
CA ARG A 139 3.39 11.30 -19.72
C ARG A 139 4.25 12.53 -20.01
N GLU A 140 3.62 13.66 -20.31
CA GLU A 140 4.32 14.93 -20.56
C GLU A 140 5.08 15.42 -19.32
N ALA A 141 4.46 15.29 -18.14
CA ALA A 141 5.09 15.66 -16.88
C ALA A 141 6.30 14.79 -16.55
N ILE A 142 6.17 13.46 -16.63
CA ILE A 142 7.28 12.53 -16.40
C ILE A 142 8.42 12.80 -17.38
N LEU A 143 8.10 13.01 -18.67
CA LEU A 143 9.11 13.30 -19.69
C LEU A 143 9.91 14.56 -19.32
N LYS A 144 9.23 15.66 -19.03
CA LYS A 144 9.90 16.93 -18.68
C LYS A 144 10.71 16.82 -17.38
N ILE A 145 10.16 16.17 -16.35
CA ILE A 145 10.86 15.94 -15.08
C ILE A 145 12.12 15.12 -15.32
N LYS A 146 12.05 14.01 -16.06
CA LYS A 146 13.22 13.14 -16.32
C LYS A 146 14.25 13.76 -17.26
N THR A 147 13.85 14.67 -18.15
CA THR A 147 14.83 15.46 -18.93
C THR A 147 15.71 16.31 -18.00
N GLU A 148 15.11 16.95 -16.99
CA GLU A 148 15.80 17.85 -16.07
C GLU A 148 16.46 17.13 -14.88
N LEU A 149 15.92 15.98 -14.50
CA LEU A 149 16.30 15.15 -13.35
C LEU A 149 16.32 13.67 -13.76
N PRO A 150 17.29 13.22 -14.58
CA PRO A 150 17.27 11.89 -15.19
C PRO A 150 17.27 10.73 -14.18
N ASN A 151 17.94 10.92 -13.04
CA ASN A 151 18.11 9.90 -12.02
C ASN A 151 16.96 9.86 -11.00
N ILE A 152 15.99 10.78 -11.07
CA ILE A 152 14.89 10.79 -10.10
C ILE A 152 14.00 9.58 -10.30
N ILE A 153 13.64 8.91 -9.20
CA ILE A 153 12.65 7.85 -9.20
C ILE A 153 11.28 8.50 -9.02
N PHE A 154 10.34 8.17 -9.91
CA PHE A 154 8.98 8.70 -9.87
C PHE A 154 8.01 7.57 -9.54
N CYS A 155 7.27 7.70 -8.43
CA CYS A 155 6.26 6.75 -8.01
C CYS A 155 4.87 7.36 -8.21
N GLY A 156 4.10 6.73 -9.10
CA GLY A 156 2.66 6.89 -9.16
C GLY A 156 1.95 5.66 -8.59
N GLY A 157 0.62 5.71 -8.53
CA GLY A 157 -0.20 4.59 -8.09
C GLY A 157 -1.63 4.68 -8.63
N THR A 158 -2.31 3.54 -8.62
CA THR A 158 -3.75 3.45 -8.80
C THR A 158 -4.34 2.86 -7.53
N GLN A 159 -5.43 3.45 -7.05
CA GLN A 159 -6.11 2.95 -5.87
C GLN A 159 -7.14 1.91 -6.27
N ALA A 160 -6.75 0.64 -6.20
CA ALA A 160 -7.62 -0.52 -6.40
C ALA A 160 -8.60 -0.77 -5.23
N GLU A 161 -8.87 0.25 -4.41
CA GLU A 161 -9.81 0.18 -3.28
C GLU A 161 -11.27 0.17 -3.75
N TYR A 162 -11.52 0.71 -4.95
CA TYR A 162 -12.86 0.92 -5.49
C TYR A 162 -12.97 0.30 -6.87
N LEU A 163 -14.12 -0.29 -7.17
CA LEU A 163 -14.53 -0.67 -8.51
C LEU A 163 -15.61 0.28 -9.00
N TYR A 164 -15.27 1.17 -9.93
CA TYR A 164 -16.25 2.03 -10.57
C TYR A 164 -16.91 1.29 -11.73
N PRO A 165 -18.25 1.30 -11.86
CA PRO A 165 -18.93 0.54 -12.89
C PRO A 165 -18.46 0.88 -14.33
N GLU A 166 -18.16 2.13 -14.63
CA GLU A 166 -17.65 2.54 -15.93
C GLU A 166 -16.28 1.91 -16.30
N GLU A 167 -15.50 1.41 -15.33
CA GLU A 167 -14.17 0.81 -15.57
C GLU A 167 -14.27 -0.53 -16.29
N VAL A 168 -15.38 -1.26 -16.10
CA VAL A 168 -15.58 -2.58 -16.72
C VAL A 168 -16.19 -2.49 -18.12
N GLY A 169 -16.68 -1.31 -18.50
CA GLY A 169 -17.27 -1.00 -19.80
C GLY A 169 -16.21 -0.80 -20.88
N LYS A 170 -16.65 -0.63 -22.14
CA LYS A 170 -15.73 -0.47 -23.28
C LYS A 170 -15.00 0.87 -23.27
N SER A 171 -15.67 1.91 -22.76
CA SER A 171 -15.09 3.24 -22.68
C SER A 171 -14.08 3.39 -21.54
N HIS A 172 -14.16 2.57 -20.50
CA HIS A 172 -13.44 2.73 -19.22
C HIS A 172 -13.64 4.09 -18.52
N LEU A 173 -14.59 4.91 -18.98
CA LEU A 173 -14.77 6.31 -18.55
C LEU A 173 -16.26 6.68 -18.51
N ILE A 174 -17.01 6.21 -19.50
CA ILE A 174 -18.45 6.46 -19.65
C ILE A 174 -19.19 5.24 -19.12
N LEU A 175 -20.15 5.47 -18.23
CA LEU A 175 -21.03 4.44 -17.72
C LEU A 175 -22.05 4.02 -18.80
N GLU A 176 -21.90 2.82 -19.35
CA GLU A 176 -22.77 2.24 -20.37
C GLU A 176 -23.86 1.34 -19.73
N PRO A 177 -24.99 1.12 -20.43
CA PRO A 177 -25.98 0.12 -20.00
C PRO A 177 -25.33 -1.27 -19.83
N GLY A 178 -25.53 -1.89 -18.67
CA GLY A 178 -24.98 -3.22 -18.34
C GLY A 178 -23.64 -3.20 -17.60
N ASP A 179 -22.92 -2.08 -17.61
CA ASP A 179 -21.65 -1.93 -16.87
C ASP A 179 -21.84 -2.15 -15.38
N ARG A 180 -22.97 -1.71 -14.83
CA ARG A 180 -23.32 -1.94 -13.41
C ARG A 180 -23.49 -3.41 -13.08
N ASP A 181 -24.07 -4.20 -13.97
CA ASP A 181 -24.28 -5.64 -13.75
C ASP A 181 -22.95 -6.39 -13.82
N LYS A 182 -22.11 -6.02 -14.79
CA LYS A 182 -20.77 -6.57 -14.93
C LYS A 182 -19.87 -6.19 -13.75
N ALA A 183 -19.87 -4.93 -13.32
CA ALA A 183 -19.10 -4.52 -12.16
C ALA A 183 -19.67 -5.12 -10.86
N TRP A 184 -20.99 -5.31 -10.77
CA TRP A 184 -21.57 -6.02 -9.65
C TRP A 184 -21.08 -7.46 -9.59
N SER A 185 -20.96 -8.19 -10.70
CA SER A 185 -20.44 -9.57 -10.68
C SER A 185 -19.00 -9.66 -10.15
N MET A 186 -18.22 -8.59 -10.30
CA MET A 186 -16.84 -8.44 -9.81
C MET A 186 -16.75 -7.87 -8.39
N ALA A 187 -17.86 -7.44 -7.79
CA ALA A 187 -17.89 -6.94 -6.42
C ALA A 187 -17.73 -8.08 -5.40
N LEU A 188 -17.04 -7.78 -4.29
CA LEU A 188 -16.75 -8.74 -3.21
C LEU A 188 -18.00 -9.44 -2.71
N ASN A 189 -17.99 -10.78 -2.79
CA ASN A 189 -18.96 -11.64 -2.13
C ASN A 189 -18.27 -12.46 -1.03
N PRO A 190 -18.45 -12.13 0.26
CA PRO A 190 -17.85 -12.88 1.36
C PRO A 190 -18.28 -14.37 1.41
N GLU A 191 -19.46 -14.70 0.90
CA GLU A 191 -19.97 -16.08 0.87
C GLU A 191 -19.07 -17.01 0.05
N LYS A 192 -18.25 -16.48 -0.87
CA LYS A 192 -17.20 -17.20 -1.61
C LYS A 192 -16.20 -17.89 -0.69
N TRP A 193 -15.99 -17.37 0.52
CA TRP A 193 -15.10 -17.92 1.54
C TRP A 193 -15.85 -18.44 2.77
N GLU A 194 -17.13 -18.82 2.61
CA GLU A 194 -17.97 -19.34 3.69
C GLU A 194 -18.15 -18.37 4.87
N ILE A 195 -17.90 -17.08 4.64
CA ILE A 195 -18.16 -16.03 5.63
C ILE A 195 -19.65 -15.75 5.63
N ASN A 196 -20.29 -15.85 6.80
CA ASN A 196 -21.74 -15.67 6.99
C ASN A 196 -22.17 -14.19 6.90
N VAL A 197 -21.90 -13.55 5.77
CA VAL A 197 -22.31 -12.19 5.41
C VAL A 197 -22.62 -12.19 3.92
N SER A 198 -23.88 -11.91 3.55
CA SER A 198 -24.26 -11.85 2.14
C SER A 198 -23.58 -10.70 1.42
N LYS A 199 -23.34 -10.88 0.11
CA LYS A 199 -22.83 -9.83 -0.78
C LYS A 199 -23.58 -8.51 -0.62
N LYS A 200 -24.92 -8.55 -0.64
CA LYS A 200 -25.80 -7.38 -0.47
C LYS A 200 -25.51 -6.64 0.84
N ASN A 201 -25.42 -7.35 1.96
CA ASN A 201 -25.19 -6.73 3.26
C ASN A 201 -23.78 -6.12 3.35
N PHE A 202 -22.77 -6.81 2.80
CA PHE A 202 -21.40 -6.31 2.77
C PHE A 202 -21.28 -5.04 1.91
N GLN A 203 -21.82 -5.05 0.70
CA GLN A 203 -21.80 -3.88 -0.19
C GLN A 203 -22.63 -2.73 0.39
N CYS A 204 -23.78 -3.01 1.03
CA CYS A 204 -24.58 -1.99 1.71
C CYS A 204 -23.83 -1.31 2.87
N TYR A 205 -23.05 -2.06 3.66
CA TYR A 205 -22.20 -1.48 4.70
C TYR A 205 -21.24 -0.44 4.13
N TRP A 206 -20.60 -0.74 2.99
CA TRP A 206 -19.73 0.21 2.31
C TRP A 206 -20.49 1.35 1.64
N ALA A 207 -21.67 1.09 1.06
CA ALA A 207 -22.54 2.13 0.49
C ALA A 207 -22.89 3.19 1.54
N LYS A 208 -23.24 2.76 2.76
CA LYS A 208 -23.48 3.66 3.89
C LYS A 208 -22.23 4.44 4.28
N ARG A 209 -21.10 3.76 4.42
CA ARG A 209 -19.82 4.38 4.80
C ARG A 209 -19.32 5.39 3.75
N TRP A 210 -19.63 5.18 2.49
CA TRP A 210 -19.28 6.08 1.39
C TRP A 210 -20.32 7.18 1.13
N GLY A 211 -21.47 7.14 1.81
CA GLY A 211 -22.54 8.12 1.67
C GLY A 211 -23.39 7.95 0.40
N ASP A 212 -23.40 6.76 -0.21
CA ASP A 212 -24.31 6.42 -1.31
C ASP A 212 -25.73 6.06 -0.78
N ILE A 213 -25.82 5.66 0.49
CA ILE A 213 -27.04 5.36 1.25
C ILE A 213 -26.91 6.04 2.62
N ASP A 214 -28.02 6.54 3.16
CA ASP A 214 -28.01 7.14 4.50
C ASP A 214 -27.68 6.09 5.58
N GLU A 215 -26.92 6.50 6.60
CA GLU A 215 -26.41 5.59 7.65
C GLU A 215 -27.56 4.81 8.34
N ASN A 216 -28.68 5.50 8.58
CA ASN A 216 -29.86 4.95 9.26
C ASN A 216 -30.87 4.28 8.33
N GLU A 217 -30.70 4.39 7.01
CA GLU A 217 -31.62 3.79 6.04
C GLU A 217 -31.47 2.27 6.01
N PRO A 218 -32.56 1.48 5.95
CA PRO A 218 -32.45 0.04 5.77
C PRO A 218 -31.75 -0.28 4.44
N CYS A 219 -31.00 -1.39 4.40
CA CYS A 219 -30.36 -1.81 3.16
C CYS A 219 -31.45 -2.13 2.11
N PRO A 220 -31.41 -1.49 0.92
CA PRO A 220 -32.42 -1.69 -0.10
C PRO A 220 -32.31 -3.07 -0.74
N SER A 221 -33.16 -3.34 -1.73
CA SER A 221 -33.02 -4.52 -2.58
C SER A 221 -31.65 -4.54 -3.28
N GLU A 222 -31.17 -5.72 -3.69
CA GLU A 222 -29.89 -5.83 -4.40
C GLU A 222 -29.88 -4.99 -5.68
N GLU A 223 -30.97 -5.03 -6.44
CA GLU A 223 -31.12 -4.26 -7.68
C GLU A 223 -31.07 -2.75 -7.43
N GLU A 224 -31.75 -2.27 -6.39
CA GLU A 224 -31.71 -0.85 -6.04
C GLU A 224 -30.33 -0.44 -5.49
N LEU A 225 -29.73 -1.25 -4.62
CA LEU A 225 -28.39 -1.03 -4.06
C LEU A 225 -27.36 -0.86 -5.19
N LYS A 226 -27.38 -1.76 -6.17
CA LYS A 226 -26.54 -1.74 -7.36
C LYS A 226 -26.68 -0.45 -8.18
N GLN A 227 -27.90 0.09 -8.28
CA GLN A 227 -28.12 1.36 -8.99
C GLN A 227 -27.69 2.59 -8.20
N ARG A 228 -27.85 2.57 -6.87
CA ARG A 228 -27.54 3.72 -6.00
C ARG A 228 -26.05 3.89 -5.73
N MET A 229 -25.30 2.80 -5.61
CA MET A 229 -23.87 2.85 -5.37
C MET A 229 -23.11 3.45 -6.54
N LYS A 230 -22.21 4.39 -6.26
CA LYS A 230 -21.33 4.97 -7.31
C LYS A 230 -20.15 4.05 -7.64
N LYS A 231 -19.77 3.21 -6.70
CA LYS A 231 -18.63 2.29 -6.75
C LYS A 231 -18.91 1.10 -5.87
N TYR A 232 -18.30 -0.03 -6.15
CA TYR A 232 -18.40 -1.25 -5.34
C TYR A 232 -17.09 -1.55 -4.64
N PHE A 233 -17.17 -2.34 -3.57
CA PHE A 233 -15.98 -2.94 -2.98
C PHE A 233 -15.56 -4.13 -3.84
N PRO A 234 -14.36 -4.12 -4.46
CA PRO A 234 -13.97 -5.15 -5.42
C PRO A 234 -13.64 -6.50 -4.78
N ASP A 235 -13.91 -7.59 -5.51
CA ASP A 235 -13.25 -8.88 -5.26
C ASP A 235 -11.88 -8.89 -5.97
N LEU A 236 -10.81 -8.62 -5.23
CA LEU A 236 -9.43 -8.64 -5.76
C LEU A 236 -8.97 -10.03 -6.25
N THR A 237 -9.76 -11.08 -6.01
CA THR A 237 -9.49 -12.45 -6.47
C THR A 237 -10.41 -12.88 -7.62
N ASN A 238 -11.26 -11.97 -8.11
CA ASN A 238 -12.01 -12.20 -9.33
C ASN A 238 -11.06 -12.05 -10.54
N PRO A 239 -10.97 -13.03 -11.46
CA PRO A 239 -10.03 -12.97 -12.58
C PRO A 239 -10.32 -11.88 -13.60
N ASP A 240 -11.54 -11.33 -13.62
CA ASP A 240 -11.92 -10.22 -14.48
C ASP A 240 -11.57 -8.83 -13.87
N PHE A 241 -11.14 -8.79 -12.60
CA PHE A 241 -10.68 -7.58 -11.90
C PHE A 241 -9.16 -7.41 -12.05
#